data_AF-A0A6H1KYI1-F1
#
_entry.id   AF-A0A6H1KYI1-F1
#
_cell.length_a   1.000
_cell.length_b   1.000
_cell.length_c   1.000
_cell.angle_alpha   90.00
_cell.angle_beta   90.00
_cell.angle_gamma   90.00
#
_symmetry.space_group_name_H-M   'P 1'
#
loop_
_entity.id
_entity.type
_entity.pdbx_description
1 polymer ?
#
loop_
_entity_poly.entity_id
_entity_poly.type
_entity_poly.pdbx_seq_one_letter_code
_entity_poly.pdbx_strand_id
1 'polypeptide(L)'
;MDAPHAQGPGAHREQAPQQPRSAGRTVTELQETGVPYDAEAAPGPGPSSRRKWRGGEPRCLSLALVGCGVAMLPWLVVLAKTLPDTMRVRHWSTAWVGLDALEALGLATTGRLLLRRDPRCALTATATAALLVTDAWFDVTTSAAGTEFTTAVVMALCAELPMATLCTLLAVRSLPRPSREPGRGVRTGW
;
A
#
# COMPACT_ATOMS: atom_id res chain seq x y z
N MET A 1 37.72 72.74 14.66
CA MET A 1 38.30 71.50 15.20
C MET A 1 38.50 70.52 14.06
N ASP A 2 39.77 70.34 13.73
CA ASP A 2 40.46 69.10 13.32
C ASP A 2 40.12 68.36 12.02
N ALA A 3 41.02 68.59 11.05
CA ALA A 3 41.87 67.63 10.32
C ALA A 3 41.28 66.40 9.58
N PRO A 4 41.68 66.19 8.30
CA PRO A 4 41.51 64.95 7.52
C PRO A 4 42.80 64.10 7.50
N HIS A 5 42.69 62.77 7.33
CA HIS A 5 43.83 61.90 6.96
C HIS A 5 43.34 60.83 5.96
N ALA A 6 43.66 60.90 4.66
CA ALA A 6 44.95 60.82 3.98
C ALA A 6 45.28 59.38 3.53
N GLN A 7 45.21 59.20 2.21
CA GLN A 7 45.95 58.20 1.45
C GLN A 7 47.45 58.25 1.76
N GLY A 8 48.14 57.12 1.62
CA GLY A 8 49.59 57.11 1.54
C GLY A 8 50.14 55.84 0.88
N PRO A 9 51.23 55.92 0.10
CA PRO A 9 51.36 55.17 -1.14
C PRO A 9 52.59 54.27 -1.22
N GLY A 10 52.57 53.34 -2.18
CA GLY A 10 53.69 53.17 -3.12
C GLY A 10 54.85 52.24 -2.74
N ALA A 11 55.06 51.30 -3.65
CA ALA A 11 56.35 50.90 -4.22
C ALA A 11 57.18 49.80 -3.52
N HIS A 12 58.10 49.26 -4.34
CA HIS A 12 59.12 48.22 -4.11
C HIS A 12 58.63 46.80 -4.47
N ARG A 13 58.77 46.31 -5.71
CA ARG A 13 59.97 46.12 -6.56
C ARG A 13 60.97 45.15 -5.92
N GLU A 14 61.44 44.21 -6.74
CA GLU A 14 62.62 43.33 -6.52
C GLU A 14 62.38 42.17 -5.53
N GLN A 15 62.88 40.94 -5.71
CA GLN A 15 63.95 40.36 -6.51
C GLN A 15 63.81 38.82 -6.40
N ALA A 16 64.07 38.08 -7.47
CA ALA A 16 64.55 36.69 -7.39
C ALA A 16 66.07 36.71 -7.10
N PRO A 17 66.81 35.57 -7.09
CA PRO A 17 66.61 34.23 -6.53
C PRO A 17 67.75 33.90 -5.53
N GLN A 18 67.58 32.95 -4.60
CA GLN A 18 68.74 32.35 -3.90
C GLN A 18 68.45 30.99 -3.24
N GLN A 19 69.16 29.98 -3.73
CA GLN A 19 69.35 28.64 -3.17
C GLN A 19 70.45 28.72 -2.08
N PRO A 20 70.43 27.95 -0.96
CA PRO A 20 71.29 26.75 -0.89
C PRO A 20 70.90 25.64 0.14
N ARG A 21 71.42 24.43 -0.14
CA ARG A 21 72.00 23.44 0.82
C ARG A 21 71.13 22.80 1.94
N SER A 22 70.83 21.51 1.70
CA SER A 22 71.08 20.34 2.57
C SER A 22 70.98 20.45 4.10
N ALA A 23 70.05 19.69 4.71
CA ALA A 23 70.32 18.57 5.63
C ALA A 23 69.20 18.34 6.67
N GLY A 24 68.73 17.10 6.78
CA GLY A 24 68.33 16.49 8.06
C GLY A 24 66.84 16.48 8.43
N ARG A 25 66.16 15.34 8.20
CA ARG A 25 65.64 14.50 9.29
C ARG A 25 65.11 13.16 8.78
N THR A 26 65.67 12.13 9.39
CA THR A 26 65.33 10.72 9.35
C THR A 26 63.89 10.46 9.80
N VAL A 27 63.14 9.72 8.98
CA VAL A 27 61.91 9.02 9.40
C VAL A 27 62.21 7.52 9.31
N THR A 28 62.66 7.00 10.44
CA THR A 28 62.24 5.73 11.04
C THR A 28 62.13 4.51 10.11
N GLU A 29 63.27 3.82 10.02
CA GLU A 29 63.37 2.36 10.08
C GLU A 29 62.51 1.79 11.22
N LEU A 30 61.66 0.81 10.93
CA LEU A 30 61.16 -0.29 11.79
C LEU A 30 60.23 -1.13 10.87
N GLN A 31 60.76 -2.05 10.08
CA GLN A 31 61.09 -3.43 10.47
C GLN A 31 59.87 -4.38 10.40
N GLU A 32 60.00 -5.30 9.45
CA GLU A 32 59.31 -6.58 9.28
C GLU A 32 58.83 -7.25 10.57
N THR A 33 57.68 -7.94 10.51
CA THR A 33 57.52 -9.35 10.93
C THR A 33 56.09 -9.82 10.65
N GLY A 34 55.96 -10.98 9.98
CA GLY A 34 54.74 -11.42 9.32
C GLY A 34 53.69 -12.14 10.19
N VAL A 35 52.54 -12.41 9.55
CA VAL A 35 51.60 -13.48 9.92
C VAL A 35 51.02 -14.07 8.62
N PRO A 36 51.08 -15.39 8.40
CA PRO A 36 50.41 -16.03 7.26
C PRO A 36 48.89 -15.89 7.41
N TYR A 37 48.22 -15.44 6.35
CA TYR A 37 46.76 -15.29 6.30
C TYR A 37 46.10 -16.66 6.07
N ASP A 38 46.12 -17.51 7.09
CA ASP A 38 45.26 -18.70 7.15
C ASP A 38 44.28 -18.50 8.31
N ALA A 39 43.12 -17.95 7.99
CA ALA A 39 41.94 -17.99 8.84
C ALA A 39 40.70 -18.09 7.96
N GLU A 40 40.32 -19.33 7.66
CA GLU A 40 38.92 -19.68 7.44
C GLU A 40 38.06 -19.04 8.53
N ALA A 41 37.24 -18.06 8.15
CA ALA A 41 35.95 -17.78 8.77
C ALA A 41 35.27 -16.67 7.95
N ALA A 42 34.86 -16.98 6.72
CA ALA A 42 33.71 -16.28 6.17
C ALA A 42 32.50 -16.73 7.01
N PRO A 43 31.84 -15.87 7.81
CA PRO A 43 30.49 -16.18 8.24
C PRO A 43 29.65 -16.02 6.98
N GLY A 44 29.31 -17.13 6.34
CA GLY A 44 28.37 -17.14 5.22
C GLY A 44 27.10 -16.36 5.60
N PRO A 45 26.36 -15.83 4.61
CA PRO A 45 25.04 -15.27 4.89
C PRO A 45 24.26 -16.33 5.66
N GLY A 46 24.04 -16.08 6.97
CA GLY A 46 23.38 -17.02 7.85
C GLY A 46 22.06 -17.45 7.21
N PRO A 47 21.59 -18.69 7.43
CA PRO A 47 20.36 -19.15 6.83
C PRO A 47 19.27 -18.16 7.20
N SER A 48 18.88 -17.33 6.23
CA SER A 48 17.65 -16.56 6.31
C SER A 48 16.62 -17.60 6.69
N SER A 49 16.07 -17.51 7.90
CA SER A 49 14.91 -18.28 8.27
C SER A 49 13.81 -17.75 7.38
N ARG A 50 13.75 -18.28 6.14
CA ARG A 50 12.58 -18.24 5.31
C ARG A 50 11.57 -18.94 6.18
N ARG A 51 10.80 -18.15 6.93
CA ARG A 51 9.58 -18.58 7.60
C ARG A 51 8.86 -19.37 6.52
N LYS A 52 8.97 -20.69 6.62
CA LYS A 52 8.37 -21.62 5.70
C LYS A 52 6.91 -21.54 6.07
N TRP A 53 6.21 -20.57 5.48
CA TRP A 53 4.77 -20.43 5.57
C TRP A 53 4.22 -21.83 5.35
N ARG A 54 3.71 -22.45 6.42
CA ARG A 54 3.17 -23.81 6.38
C ARG A 54 2.05 -23.77 5.36
N GLY A 55 2.30 -24.34 4.18
CA GLY A 55 1.41 -24.34 3.02
C GLY A 55 0.15 -25.20 3.19
N GLY A 56 -0.50 -25.13 4.35
CA GLY A 56 -1.72 -25.87 4.69
C GLY A 56 -2.85 -25.00 5.27
N GLU A 57 -2.59 -23.75 5.64
CA GLU A 57 -3.58 -22.89 6.32
C GLU A 57 -4.65 -22.16 5.48
N PRO A 58 -4.63 -22.08 4.13
CA PRO A 58 -5.69 -21.35 3.43
C PRO A 58 -7.02 -22.10 3.47
N ARG A 59 -7.02 -23.44 3.41
CA ARG A 59 -8.26 -24.23 3.36
C ARG A 59 -9.01 -24.22 4.69
N CYS A 60 -8.30 -24.37 5.81
CA CYS A 60 -8.92 -24.33 7.14
C CYS A 60 -9.51 -22.96 7.43
N LEU A 61 -8.78 -21.88 7.10
CA LEU A 61 -9.29 -20.51 7.24
C LEU A 61 -10.51 -20.27 6.34
N SER A 62 -10.46 -20.69 5.08
CA SER A 62 -11.60 -20.58 4.16
C SER A 62 -12.83 -21.34 4.68
N LEU A 63 -12.67 -22.58 5.13
CA LEU A 63 -13.75 -23.37 5.70
C LEU A 63 -14.28 -22.78 7.00
N ALA A 64 -13.41 -22.23 7.85
CA ALA A 64 -13.81 -21.54 9.08
C ALA A 64 -14.63 -20.28 8.77
N LEU A 65 -14.22 -19.48 7.78
CA LEU A 65 -14.96 -18.31 7.33
C LEU A 65 -16.33 -18.69 6.74
N VAL A 66 -16.39 -19.73 5.91
CA VAL A 66 -17.66 -20.26 5.35
C VAL A 66 -18.56 -20.78 6.48
N GLY A 67 -18.01 -21.56 7.41
CA GLY A 67 -18.74 -22.09 8.55
C GLY A 67 -19.29 -20.99 9.46
N CYS A 68 -18.50 -19.96 9.73
CA CYS A 68 -18.92 -18.78 10.49
C CYS A 68 -20.07 -18.04 9.78
N GLY A 69 -19.97 -17.85 8.46
CA GLY A 69 -21.03 -17.25 7.66
C GLY A 69 -22.34 -18.04 7.70
N VAL A 70 -22.28 -19.36 7.55
CA VAL A 70 -23.46 -20.23 7.67
C VAL A 70 -24.05 -20.21 9.09
N ALA A 71 -23.19 -20.21 10.11
CA ALA A 71 -23.61 -20.16 11.50
C ALA A 71 -24.27 -18.83 11.91
N MET A 72 -24.01 -17.73 11.17
CA MET A 72 -24.69 -16.46 11.36
C MET A 72 -26.13 -16.45 10.84
N LEU A 73 -26.49 -17.32 9.87
CA LEU A 73 -27.83 -17.33 9.25
C LEU A 73 -28.96 -17.57 10.27
N PRO A 74 -28.87 -18.55 11.19
CA PRO A 74 -29.90 -18.73 12.23
C PRO A 74 -30.05 -17.50 13.12
N TRP A 75 -28.94 -16.84 13.48
CA TRP A 75 -28.98 -15.65 14.33
C TRP A 75 -29.64 -14.46 13.62
N LEU A 76 -29.40 -14.27 12.32
CA LEU A 76 -30.08 -13.26 11.50
C LEU A 76 -31.60 -13.46 11.49
N VAL A 77 -32.08 -14.71 11.43
CA VAL A 77 -33.52 -15.02 11.48
C VAL A 77 -34.12 -14.67 12.84
N VAL A 78 -33.39 -14.92 13.94
CA VAL A 78 -33.81 -14.51 15.28
C VAL A 78 -33.90 -12.98 15.35
N LEU A 79 -32.84 -12.28 14.94
CA LEU A 79 -32.80 -10.81 14.92
C LEU A 79 -33.99 -10.22 14.16
N ALA A 80 -34.26 -10.71 12.94
CA ALA A 80 -35.36 -10.24 12.10
C ALA A 80 -36.74 -10.40 12.75
N LYS A 81 -36.93 -11.39 13.63
CA LYS A 81 -38.19 -11.61 14.35
C LYS A 81 -38.29 -10.88 15.68
N THR A 82 -37.16 -10.54 16.28
CA THR A 82 -37.10 -9.94 17.62
C THR A 82 -36.91 -8.43 17.62
N LEU A 83 -36.44 -7.85 16.51
CA LEU A 83 -36.25 -6.40 16.42
C LEU A 83 -37.59 -5.67 16.29
N PRO A 84 -37.78 -4.54 17.01
CA PRO A 84 -38.95 -3.69 16.83
C PRO A 84 -38.98 -3.07 15.44
N ASP A 85 -40.15 -3.04 14.81
CA ASP A 85 -40.37 -2.45 13.48
C ASP A 85 -40.05 -0.94 13.42
N THR A 86 -40.07 -0.25 14.58
CA THR A 86 -39.79 1.18 14.66
C THR A 86 -38.71 1.47 15.69
N MET A 87 -37.52 1.84 15.22
CA MET A 87 -36.40 2.28 16.07
C MET A 87 -35.95 3.68 15.63
N ARG A 88 -36.00 4.68 16.53
CA ARG A 88 -35.46 6.02 16.25
C ARG A 88 -33.96 6.06 16.48
N VAL A 89 -33.19 6.13 15.39
CA VAL A 89 -31.73 6.27 15.42
C VAL A 89 -31.35 7.74 15.59
N ARG A 90 -30.49 8.05 16.57
CA ARG A 90 -30.13 9.44 16.95
C ARG A 90 -29.38 10.20 15.85
N HIS A 91 -28.53 9.50 15.09
CA HIS A 91 -27.62 10.09 14.10
C HIS A 91 -27.92 9.60 12.68
N TRP A 92 -29.20 9.46 12.35
CA TRP A 92 -29.65 8.92 11.06
C TRP A 92 -28.97 9.62 9.87
N SER A 93 -29.09 10.95 9.74
CA SER A 93 -28.47 11.70 8.65
C SER A 93 -26.94 11.58 8.61
N THR A 94 -26.28 11.46 9.77
CA THR A 94 -24.81 11.30 9.82
C THR A 94 -24.38 9.92 9.31
N ALA A 95 -25.19 8.88 9.52
CA ALA A 95 -24.90 7.55 9.00
C ALA A 95 -24.94 7.53 7.45
N TRP A 96 -25.95 8.16 6.86
CA TRP A 96 -26.09 8.32 5.40
C TRP A 96 -24.92 9.07 4.79
N VAL A 97 -24.65 10.28 5.29
CA VAL A 97 -23.50 11.09 4.83
C VAL A 97 -22.18 10.34 5.01
N GLY A 98 -22.06 9.54 6.07
CA GLY A 98 -20.89 8.70 6.31
C GLY A 98 -20.72 7.59 5.27
N LEU A 99 -21.81 6.93 4.87
CA LEU A 99 -21.81 5.92 3.81
C LEU A 99 -21.42 6.55 2.47
N ASP A 100 -22.12 7.62 2.06
CA ASP A 100 -21.85 8.38 0.84
C ASP A 100 -20.37 8.83 0.75
N ALA A 101 -19.84 9.35 1.87
CA ALA A 101 -18.46 9.80 1.93
C ALA A 101 -17.45 8.66 1.74
N LEU A 102 -17.74 7.47 2.28
CA LEU A 102 -16.91 6.28 2.08
C LEU A 102 -16.97 5.78 0.63
N GLU A 103 -18.13 5.86 -0.01
CA GLU A 103 -18.28 5.53 -1.43
C GLU A 103 -17.48 6.47 -2.31
N ALA A 104 -17.65 7.78 -2.11
CA ALA A 104 -16.95 8.82 -2.84
C ALA A 104 -15.43 8.67 -2.67
N LEU A 105 -14.97 8.40 -1.44
CA LEU A 105 -13.56 8.13 -1.16
C LEU A 105 -13.08 6.85 -1.86
N GLY A 106 -13.89 5.78 -1.85
CA GLY A 106 -13.61 4.53 -2.53
C GLY A 106 -13.45 4.69 -4.05
N LEU A 107 -14.37 5.41 -4.69
CA LEU A 107 -14.31 5.74 -6.11
C LEU A 107 -13.11 6.64 -6.44
N ALA A 108 -12.89 7.69 -5.66
CA ALA A 108 -11.76 8.60 -5.87
C ALA A 108 -10.40 7.90 -5.70
N THR A 109 -10.27 7.05 -4.67
CA THR A 109 -9.05 6.26 -4.46
C THR A 109 -8.85 5.25 -5.58
N THR A 110 -9.90 4.51 -5.96
CA THR A 110 -9.86 3.56 -7.08
C THR A 110 -9.46 4.24 -8.38
N GLY A 111 -10.09 5.37 -8.74
CA GLY A 111 -9.74 6.15 -9.92
C GLY A 111 -8.29 6.65 -9.89
N ARG A 112 -7.82 7.14 -8.73
CA ARG A 112 -6.43 7.58 -8.55
C ARG A 112 -5.42 6.44 -8.72
N LEU A 113 -5.72 5.26 -8.17
CA LEU A 113 -4.86 4.08 -8.28
C LEU A 113 -4.86 3.54 -9.72
N LEU A 114 -6.01 3.58 -10.40
CA LEU A 114 -6.13 3.20 -11.80
C LEU A 114 -5.28 4.11 -12.70
N LEU A 115 -5.30 5.43 -12.48
CA LEU A 115 -4.44 6.39 -13.18
C LEU A 115 -2.95 6.13 -12.96
N ARG A 116 -2.58 5.64 -11.77
CA ARG A 116 -1.20 5.28 -11.41
C ARG A 116 -0.79 3.87 -11.85
N ARG A 117 -1.71 3.09 -12.43
CA ARG A 117 -1.53 1.66 -12.74
C ARG A 117 -1.06 0.84 -11.53
N ASP A 118 -1.50 1.22 -10.33
CA ASP A 118 -1.14 0.52 -9.09
C ASP A 118 -1.98 -0.76 -8.95
N PRO A 119 -1.35 -1.94 -8.72
CA PRO A 119 -2.08 -3.21 -8.55
C PRO A 119 -3.04 -3.20 -7.35
N ARG A 120 -2.85 -2.31 -6.37
CA ARG A 120 -3.76 -2.13 -5.22
C ARG A 120 -5.16 -1.63 -5.63
N CYS A 121 -5.33 -1.14 -6.87
CA CYS A 121 -6.61 -0.77 -7.44
C CYS A 121 -7.65 -1.90 -7.30
N ALA A 122 -7.22 -3.16 -7.37
CA ALA A 122 -8.11 -4.31 -7.18
C ALA A 122 -8.79 -4.31 -5.80
N LEU A 123 -8.05 -3.95 -4.74
CA LEU A 123 -8.53 -3.95 -3.37
C LEU A 123 -9.53 -2.82 -3.15
N THR A 124 -9.19 -1.60 -3.58
CA THR A 124 -10.08 -0.45 -3.44
C THR A 124 -11.34 -0.63 -4.28
N ALA A 125 -11.22 -1.14 -5.52
CA ALA A 125 -12.36 -1.40 -6.38
C ALA A 125 -13.30 -2.47 -5.80
N THR A 126 -12.76 -3.54 -5.20
CA THR A 126 -13.59 -4.56 -4.54
C THR A 126 -14.31 -3.97 -3.32
N ALA A 127 -13.63 -3.17 -2.51
CA ALA A 127 -14.23 -2.51 -1.36
C ALA A 127 -15.34 -1.52 -1.78
N THR A 128 -15.09 -0.71 -2.81
CA THR A 128 -16.08 0.23 -3.36
C THR A 128 -17.29 -0.48 -3.95
N ALA A 129 -17.08 -1.60 -4.65
CA ALA A 129 -18.20 -2.41 -5.16
C ALA A 129 -19.08 -2.94 -4.02
N ALA A 130 -18.48 -3.39 -2.92
CA ALA A 130 -19.23 -3.86 -1.76
C ALA A 130 -20.01 -2.73 -1.07
N LEU A 131 -19.43 -1.52 -0.98
CA LEU A 131 -20.12 -0.33 -0.46
C LEU A 131 -21.35 0.00 -1.31
N LEU A 132 -21.20 0.11 -2.64
CA LEU A 132 -22.29 0.44 -3.57
C LEU A 132 -23.45 -0.57 -3.53
N VAL A 133 -23.15 -1.86 -3.35
CA VAL A 133 -24.20 -2.89 -3.17
C VAL A 133 -24.90 -2.73 -1.82
N THR A 134 -24.15 -2.35 -0.79
CA THR A 134 -24.69 -2.11 0.55
C THR A 134 -25.58 -0.86 0.57
N ASP A 135 -25.18 0.19 -0.13
CA ASP A 135 -25.91 1.44 -0.30
C ASP A 135 -27.24 1.22 -1.03
N ALA A 136 -27.20 0.53 -2.18
CA ALA A 136 -28.42 0.13 -2.91
C ALA A 136 -29.41 -0.66 -2.07
N TRP A 137 -28.91 -1.57 -1.24
CA TRP A 137 -29.73 -2.30 -0.29
C TRP A 137 -30.33 -1.36 0.77
N PHE A 138 -29.55 -0.44 1.31
CA PHE A 138 -29.98 0.54 2.30
C PHE A 138 -31.06 1.47 1.74
N ASP A 139 -30.85 2.02 0.55
CA ASP A 139 -31.81 2.90 -0.14
C ASP A 139 -33.17 2.23 -0.32
N VAL A 140 -33.18 1.01 -0.86
CA VAL A 140 -34.42 0.27 -1.07
C VAL A 140 -35.11 -0.07 0.26
N THR A 141 -34.36 -0.53 1.27
CA THR A 141 -34.95 -0.98 2.55
C THR A 141 -35.40 0.14 3.48
N THR A 142 -34.90 1.36 3.30
CA THR A 142 -35.22 2.51 4.15
C THR A 142 -36.18 3.50 3.51
N SER A 143 -36.40 3.37 2.19
CA SER A 143 -37.35 4.19 1.45
C SER A 143 -38.80 4.02 1.96
N ALA A 144 -39.52 5.14 1.98
CA ALA A 144 -40.94 5.12 2.28
C ALA A 144 -41.73 4.51 1.10
N ALA A 145 -42.86 3.86 1.40
CA ALA A 145 -43.74 3.32 0.38
C ALA A 145 -44.21 4.42 -0.61
N GLY A 146 -44.30 4.08 -1.90
CA GLY A 146 -44.76 4.99 -2.95
C GLY A 146 -43.63 5.46 -3.87
N THR A 147 -43.61 6.76 -4.17
CA THR A 147 -42.67 7.36 -5.15
C THR A 147 -41.22 7.28 -4.71
N GLU A 148 -40.95 7.39 -3.41
CA GLU A 148 -39.61 7.27 -2.84
C GLU A 148 -39.04 5.87 -3.08
N PHE A 149 -39.82 4.81 -2.79
CA PHE A 149 -39.42 3.43 -3.08
C PHE A 149 -39.13 3.19 -4.57
N THR A 150 -40.00 3.70 -5.47
CA THR A 150 -39.73 3.55 -6.91
C THR A 150 -38.48 4.30 -7.36
N THR A 151 -38.20 5.46 -6.76
CA THR A 151 -37.00 6.26 -7.06
C THR A 151 -35.74 5.54 -6.57
N ALA A 152 -35.77 5.03 -5.33
CA ALA A 152 -34.69 4.21 -4.76
C ALA A 152 -34.39 2.97 -5.62
N VAL A 153 -35.43 2.23 -6.04
CA VAL A 153 -35.25 1.06 -6.91
C VAL A 153 -34.66 1.45 -8.27
N VAL A 154 -35.12 2.54 -8.88
CA VAL A 154 -34.58 3.00 -10.16
C VAL A 154 -33.12 3.44 -10.00
N MET A 155 -32.77 4.16 -8.94
CA MET A 155 -31.40 4.58 -8.65
C MET A 155 -30.48 3.38 -8.40
N ALA A 156 -30.91 2.44 -7.56
CA ALA A 156 -30.18 1.21 -7.30
C ALA A 156 -29.87 0.43 -8.59
N LEU A 157 -30.88 0.24 -9.45
CA LEU A 157 -30.73 -0.52 -10.69
C LEU A 157 -29.96 0.22 -11.79
N CYS A 158 -30.09 1.55 -11.88
CA CYS A 158 -29.54 2.34 -12.99
C CYS A 158 -28.22 3.03 -12.67
N ALA A 159 -27.89 3.25 -11.40
CA ALA A 159 -26.67 3.96 -10.97
C ALA A 159 -25.76 3.08 -10.12
N GLU A 160 -26.23 2.61 -8.97
CA GLU A 160 -25.37 1.91 -7.99
C GLU A 160 -24.93 0.53 -8.47
N LEU A 161 -25.84 -0.32 -8.93
CA LEU A 161 -25.47 -1.65 -9.44
C LEU A 161 -24.57 -1.56 -10.69
N PRO A 162 -24.81 -0.67 -11.67
CA PRO A 162 -23.88 -0.45 -12.78
C PRO A 162 -22.49 0.01 -12.32
N MET A 163 -22.39 0.89 -11.32
CA MET A 163 -21.09 1.28 -10.77
C MET A 163 -20.42 0.13 -10.01
N ALA A 164 -21.18 -0.63 -9.20
CA ALA A 164 -20.66 -1.78 -8.47
C ALA A 164 -20.13 -2.86 -9.43
N THR A 165 -20.84 -3.12 -10.53
CA THR A 165 -20.39 -4.05 -11.58
C THR A 165 -19.12 -3.55 -12.26
N LEU A 166 -19.03 -2.25 -12.58
CA LEU A 166 -17.81 -1.65 -13.13
C LEU A 166 -16.62 -1.82 -12.18
N CYS A 167 -16.79 -1.49 -10.90
CA CYS A 167 -15.76 -1.68 -9.87
C CYS A 167 -15.36 -3.15 -9.73
N THR A 168 -16.32 -4.08 -9.76
CA THR A 168 -16.03 -5.52 -9.72
C THR A 168 -15.24 -5.97 -10.95
N LEU A 169 -15.61 -5.50 -12.14
CA LEU A 169 -14.88 -5.81 -13.38
C LEU A 169 -13.46 -5.26 -13.35
N LEU A 170 -13.26 -4.05 -12.82
CA LEU A 170 -11.94 -3.47 -12.61
C LEU A 170 -11.11 -4.29 -11.62
N ALA A 171 -11.72 -4.74 -10.52
CA ALA A 171 -11.05 -5.59 -9.55
C ALA A 171 -10.60 -6.92 -10.16
N VAL A 172 -11.50 -7.63 -10.84
CA VAL A 172 -11.20 -8.91 -11.49
C VAL A 172 -10.12 -8.77 -12.55
N ARG A 173 -10.15 -7.70 -13.36
CA ARG A 173 -9.13 -7.44 -14.39
C ARG A 173 -7.76 -7.09 -13.81
N SER A 174 -7.73 -6.52 -12.61
CA SER A 174 -6.49 -6.13 -11.93
C SER A 174 -5.80 -7.28 -11.19
N LEU A 175 -6.45 -8.45 -11.09
CA LEU A 175 -5.85 -9.63 -10.48
C LEU A 175 -4.73 -10.20 -11.36
N PRO A 176 -3.55 -10.53 -10.78
CA PRO A 176 -2.50 -11.22 -11.50
C PRO A 176 -3.00 -12.54 -12.08
N ARG A 177 -2.78 -12.76 -13.39
CA ARG A 177 -3.05 -14.06 -13.99
C ARG A 177 -2.05 -15.07 -13.45
N PRO A 178 -2.47 -16.29 -13.07
CA PRO A 178 -1.54 -17.36 -12.76
C PRO A 178 -0.64 -17.57 -13.98
N SER A 179 0.67 -17.43 -13.80
CA SER A 179 1.64 -17.83 -14.81
C SER A 179 1.42 -19.31 -15.08
N ARG A 180 0.88 -19.66 -16.26
CA ARG A 180 0.95 -21.04 -16.74
C ARG A 180 2.42 -21.33 -16.93
N GLU A 181 3.04 -22.09 -16.03
CA GLU A 181 4.38 -22.60 -16.28
C GLU A 181 4.31 -23.37 -17.61
N PRO A 182 5.07 -22.98 -18.65
CA PRO A 182 5.23 -23.81 -19.83
C PRO A 182 5.76 -25.15 -19.34
N GLY A 183 5.02 -26.21 -19.61
CA GLY A 183 5.33 -27.57 -19.15
C GLY A 183 6.82 -27.81 -19.26
N ARG A 184 7.44 -28.05 -18.09
CA ARG A 184 8.83 -28.48 -17.98
C ARG A 184 9.01 -29.62 -18.97
N GLY A 185 9.66 -29.34 -20.09
CA GLY A 185 9.89 -30.29 -21.16
C GLY A 185 10.52 -31.52 -20.53
N VAL A 186 9.78 -32.63 -20.55
CA VAL A 186 10.33 -33.95 -20.31
C VAL A 186 11.35 -34.16 -21.42
N ARG A 187 12.62 -33.84 -21.13
CA ARG A 187 13.74 -34.42 -21.86
C ARG A 187 13.78 -35.89 -21.47
N THR A 188 13.02 -36.72 -22.15
CA THR A 188 13.36 -38.14 -22.25
C THR A 188 14.54 -38.23 -23.19
N GLY A 189 15.74 -38.18 -22.62
CA GLY A 189 16.92 -38.74 -23.26
C GLY A 189 17.30 -39.98 -22.47
N TRP A 190 17.04 -41.15 -23.07
CA TRP A 190 17.81 -42.39 -23.01
C TRP A 190 17.42 -43.21 -24.23
#